data_AF-A0A924LUF8-F1
#
_entry.id   AF-A0A924LUF8-F1
#
_cell.length_a   1.000
_cell.length_b   1.000
_cell.length_c   1.000
_cell.angle_alpha   90.00
_cell.angle_beta   90.00
_cell.angle_gamma   90.00
#
_symmetry.space_group_name_H-M   'P 1'
#
loop_
_entity.id
_entity.type
_entity.pdbx_description
1 polymer ?
#
loop_
_entity_poly.entity_id
_entity_poly.type
_entity_poly.pdbx_seq_one_letter_code
_entity_poly.pdbx_strand_id
1 'polypeptide(L)'
;LDSIKPKVEKISKSLINVNFSYQNKKTDTIAVDLGNKPFRDNDNKLVFRPGGHGALIDNLNSLDADIAFVKNIDNVIQNHIEIIAMYKKSLAGILINLQKQIFDFLIKIDSNEIQNNNIEDALLFAKKKLNIEIHNDFDKFTIENKIIYLKQILNRPIRVCGMVKNEGEPGGGPFWIIDTKGKRSLQIVETSQVDLLDHKQQNILKNATYFNPVDLVCGLKNYLGNKFDLSQFVNDNRGFIVKKNKNGRDLKGYELPGLWNGAMEKWNTVFVEVPLITFNPVKTVNDLLKASHQAE
;
A
#
# COMPACT_ATOMS: atom_id res chain seq x y z
N LEU A 1 3.55 -14.94 -23.62
CA LEU A 1 3.97 -13.52 -23.58
C LEU A 1 4.31 -13.03 -24.98
N ASP A 2 5.21 -13.73 -25.66
CA ASP A 2 5.68 -13.37 -27.01
C ASP A 2 4.57 -13.29 -28.07
N SER A 3 3.48 -14.07 -27.93
CA SER A 3 2.33 -14.04 -28.84
C SER A 3 1.33 -12.91 -28.56
N ILE A 4 1.31 -12.35 -27.34
CA ILE A 4 0.31 -11.35 -26.90
C ILE A 4 0.91 -9.95 -26.92
N LYS A 5 2.16 -9.80 -26.43
CA LYS A 5 2.83 -8.50 -26.29
C LYS A 5 2.79 -7.66 -27.58
N PRO A 6 3.21 -8.17 -28.76
CA PRO A 6 3.20 -7.38 -29.99
C PRO A 6 1.80 -6.88 -30.39
N LYS A 7 0.75 -7.66 -30.09
CA LYS A 7 -0.64 -7.27 -30.37
C LYS A 7 -1.08 -6.10 -29.49
N VAL A 8 -0.76 -6.15 -28.20
CA VAL A 8 -1.09 -5.09 -27.24
C VAL A 8 -0.29 -3.82 -27.51
N GLU A 9 1.01 -3.93 -27.80
CA GLU A 9 1.86 -2.76 -28.15
C GLU A 9 1.35 -2.06 -29.42
N LYS A 10 0.95 -2.82 -30.44
CA LYS A 10 0.37 -2.26 -31.68
C LYS A 10 -0.92 -1.46 -31.41
N ILE A 11 -1.81 -1.97 -30.56
CA ILE A 11 -3.08 -1.32 -30.22
C ILE A 11 -2.85 -0.10 -29.32
N SER A 12 -2.03 -0.25 -28.29
CA SER A 12 -1.78 0.80 -27.29
C SER A 12 -0.80 1.88 -27.75
N LYS A 13 0.02 1.60 -28.77
CA LYS A 13 1.15 2.44 -29.20
C LYS A 13 2.18 2.70 -28.08
N SER A 14 2.24 1.78 -27.11
CA SER A 14 3.17 1.84 -25.99
C SER A 14 4.14 0.66 -26.06
N LEU A 15 5.40 0.91 -25.69
CA LEU A 15 6.38 -0.15 -25.48
C LEU A 15 6.13 -0.82 -24.13
N ILE A 16 6.11 -2.15 -24.11
CA ILE A 16 5.84 -2.96 -22.92
C ILE A 16 7.09 -3.79 -22.60
N ASN A 17 7.77 -3.44 -21.51
CA ASN A 17 8.86 -4.24 -20.97
C ASN A 17 8.31 -5.18 -19.90
N VAL A 18 8.60 -6.48 -20.04
CA VAL A 18 8.13 -7.50 -19.10
C VAL A 18 9.34 -8.19 -18.51
N ASN A 19 9.50 -8.02 -17.20
CA ASN A 19 10.58 -8.58 -16.43
C ASN A 19 10.00 -9.23 -15.18
N PHE A 20 10.70 -10.21 -14.64
CA PHE A 20 10.35 -10.83 -13.38
C PHE A 20 11.19 -10.19 -12.28
N SER A 21 10.52 -9.81 -11.20
CA SER A 21 11.16 -9.32 -9.97
C SER A 21 10.97 -10.38 -8.91
N TYR A 22 12.06 -10.78 -8.26
CA TYR A 22 12.04 -11.75 -7.18
C TYR A 22 12.28 -11.01 -5.87
N GLN A 23 11.68 -11.49 -4.78
CA GLN A 23 11.93 -10.94 -3.46
C GLN A 23 13.44 -10.95 -3.17
N ASN A 24 13.96 -9.82 -2.69
CA ASN A 24 15.37 -9.71 -2.36
C ASN A 24 15.71 -10.65 -1.19
N LYS A 25 16.63 -11.59 -1.38
CA LYS A 25 17.05 -12.55 -0.33
C LYS A 25 17.56 -11.88 0.94
N LYS A 26 18.02 -10.62 0.89
CA LYS A 26 18.40 -9.85 2.09
C LYS A 26 17.24 -9.60 3.04
N THR A 27 15.99 -9.69 2.55
CA THR A 27 14.77 -9.57 3.36
C THR A 27 14.37 -10.88 4.03
N ASP A 28 15.06 -11.98 3.74
CA ASP A 28 14.76 -13.27 4.36
C ASP A 28 15.14 -13.23 5.84
N THR A 29 14.27 -13.80 6.67
CA THR A 29 14.41 -13.80 8.13
C THR A 29 14.78 -15.19 8.61
N ILE A 30 15.58 -15.26 9.69
CA ILE A 30 15.94 -16.53 10.29
C ILE A 30 14.72 -17.15 10.98
N ALA A 31 14.45 -18.44 10.69
CA ALA A 31 13.45 -19.19 11.43
C ALA A 31 14.03 -19.65 12.78
N VAL A 32 13.19 -19.68 13.80
CA VAL A 32 13.53 -20.19 15.14
C VAL A 32 12.53 -21.26 15.58
N ASP A 33 12.93 -22.14 16.49
CA ASP A 33 12.01 -23.08 17.12
C ASP A 33 11.09 -22.37 18.15
N LEU A 34 10.21 -23.14 18.81
CA LEU A 34 9.31 -22.60 19.83
C LEU A 34 10.06 -21.96 21.01
N GLY A 35 11.29 -22.42 21.29
CA GLY A 35 12.20 -21.89 22.31
C GLY A 35 13.10 -20.74 21.85
N ASN A 36 12.87 -20.16 20.66
CA ASN A 36 13.68 -19.08 20.07
C ASN A 36 15.12 -19.46 19.73
N LYS A 37 15.44 -20.74 19.56
CA LYS A 37 16.75 -21.16 19.04
C LYS A 37 16.73 -21.23 17.51
N PRO A 38 17.83 -20.91 16.81
CA PRO A 38 17.88 -21.00 15.35
C PRO A 38 17.42 -22.36 14.83
N PHE A 39 16.41 -22.35 13.97
CA PHE A 39 15.84 -23.57 13.41
C PHE A 39 16.76 -24.12 12.32
N ARG A 40 17.04 -25.43 12.39
CA ARG A 40 17.91 -26.11 11.44
C ARG A 40 17.19 -27.23 10.70
N ASP A 41 17.50 -27.38 9.43
CA ASP A 41 17.01 -28.51 8.62
C ASP A 41 17.73 -29.82 8.96
N ASN A 42 17.43 -30.89 8.21
CA ASN A 42 18.00 -32.21 8.46
C ASN A 42 19.50 -32.28 8.17
N ASP A 43 20.03 -31.35 7.36
CA ASP A 43 21.47 -31.21 7.06
C ASP A 43 22.16 -30.24 8.04
N ASN A 44 21.49 -29.89 9.14
CA ASN A 44 21.96 -28.96 10.16
C ASN A 44 22.20 -27.52 9.64
N LYS A 45 21.62 -27.13 8.50
CA LYS A 45 21.72 -25.77 7.95
C LYS A 45 20.64 -24.86 8.54
N LEU A 46 20.97 -23.57 8.69
CA LEU A 46 20.01 -22.56 9.13
C LEU A 46 18.88 -22.42 8.11
N VAL A 47 17.64 -22.41 8.60
CA VAL A 47 16.47 -22.18 7.76
C VAL A 47 16.12 -20.69 7.76
N PHE A 48 16.10 -20.12 6.56
CA PHE A 48 15.59 -18.78 6.30
C PHE A 48 14.20 -18.86 5.68
N ARG A 49 13.39 -17.82 5.92
CA ARG A 49 12.05 -17.69 5.35
C ARG A 49 11.91 -16.36 4.62
N PRO A 50 11.11 -16.32 3.54
CA PRO A 50 10.75 -15.06 2.92
C PRO A 50 10.15 -14.09 3.94
N GLY A 51 10.53 -12.81 3.85
CA GLY A 51 10.09 -11.75 4.77
C GLY A 51 8.62 -11.33 4.64
N GLY A 52 7.83 -12.01 3.80
CA GLY A 52 6.42 -11.69 3.55
C GLY A 52 6.21 -10.55 2.56
N HIS A 53 4.95 -10.18 2.31
CA HIS A 53 4.57 -9.20 1.28
C HIS A 53 5.20 -7.81 1.48
N GLY A 54 5.54 -7.45 2.73
CA GLY A 54 6.27 -6.22 3.06
C GLY A 54 7.58 -6.06 2.31
N ALA A 55 8.26 -7.18 1.99
CA ALA A 55 9.52 -7.19 1.26
C ALA A 55 9.40 -6.59 -0.16
N LEU A 56 8.18 -6.49 -0.72
CA LEU A 56 7.95 -5.85 -2.01
C LEU A 56 8.37 -4.36 -2.01
N ILE A 57 8.47 -3.70 -0.85
CA ILE A 57 8.91 -2.31 -0.76
C ILE A 57 10.32 -2.10 -1.34
N ASP A 58 11.23 -3.06 -1.14
CA ASP A 58 12.59 -3.01 -1.70
C ASP A 58 12.58 -3.10 -3.22
N ASN A 59 11.75 -3.99 -3.75
CA ASN A 59 11.57 -4.14 -5.19
C ASN A 59 10.96 -2.86 -5.80
N LEU A 60 9.93 -2.28 -5.18
CA LEU A 60 9.37 -0.98 -5.58
C LEU A 60 10.43 0.13 -5.49
N ASN A 61 11.25 0.13 -4.44
CA ASN A 61 12.34 1.07 -4.24
C ASN A 61 13.49 0.88 -5.24
N SER A 62 13.49 -0.17 -6.06
CA SER A 62 14.44 -0.36 -7.16
C SER A 62 13.91 0.12 -8.51
N LEU A 63 12.60 0.29 -8.66
CA LEU A 63 11.97 0.71 -9.93
C LEU A 63 12.26 2.18 -10.23
N ASP A 64 12.64 2.50 -11.46
CA ASP A 64 12.58 3.87 -11.98
C ASP A 64 11.26 4.05 -12.73
N ALA A 65 10.26 4.56 -12.02
CA ALA A 65 8.93 4.81 -12.54
C ALA A 65 8.31 6.01 -11.83
N ASP A 66 7.49 6.77 -12.54
CA ASP A 66 6.73 7.88 -11.94
C ASP A 66 5.52 7.34 -11.16
N ILE A 67 4.83 6.37 -11.77
CA ILE A 67 3.62 5.72 -11.25
C ILE A 67 3.79 4.20 -11.29
N ALA A 68 3.45 3.52 -10.20
CA ALA A 68 3.39 2.07 -10.13
C ALA A 68 1.96 1.60 -9.83
N PHE A 69 1.48 0.60 -10.58
CA PHE A 69 0.24 -0.11 -10.30
C PHE A 69 0.58 -1.41 -9.59
N VAL A 70 0.03 -1.62 -8.39
CA VAL A 70 0.21 -2.84 -7.60
C VAL A 70 -1.12 -3.57 -7.56
N LYS A 71 -1.10 -4.84 -7.97
CA LYS A 71 -2.26 -5.73 -8.01
C LYS A 71 -1.84 -7.13 -7.60
N ASN A 72 -2.71 -7.84 -6.87
CA ASN A 72 -2.52 -9.27 -6.69
C ASN A 72 -2.72 -10.04 -8.00
N ILE A 73 -1.95 -11.11 -8.16
CA ILE A 73 -1.98 -11.97 -9.35
C ILE A 73 -3.25 -12.83 -9.44
N ASP A 74 -3.88 -13.11 -8.30
CA ASP A 74 -5.09 -13.93 -8.21
C ASP A 74 -6.36 -13.19 -8.65
N ASN A 75 -6.34 -11.85 -8.68
CA ASN A 75 -7.43 -11.07 -9.26
C ASN A 75 -7.35 -11.12 -10.79
N VAL A 76 -7.91 -12.18 -11.38
CA VAL A 76 -7.83 -12.51 -12.81
C VAL A 76 -9.19 -12.28 -13.45
N ILE A 77 -9.30 -11.33 -14.38
CA ILE A 77 -10.55 -11.04 -15.07
C ILE A 77 -10.29 -10.96 -16.57
N GLN A 78 -11.15 -11.63 -17.35
CA GLN A 78 -11.17 -11.53 -18.81
C GLN A 78 -12.37 -10.71 -19.33
N ASN A 79 -13.47 -10.65 -18.58
CA ASN A 79 -14.68 -9.89 -18.95
C ASN A 79 -14.62 -8.45 -18.44
N HIS A 80 -15.40 -7.54 -19.03
CA HIS A 80 -15.50 -6.13 -18.56
C HIS A 80 -14.17 -5.35 -18.47
N ILE A 81 -13.18 -5.71 -19.31
CA ILE A 81 -11.85 -5.07 -19.33
C ILE A 81 -11.96 -3.55 -19.47
N GLU A 82 -12.91 -3.04 -20.25
CA GLU A 82 -13.12 -1.60 -20.44
C GLU A 82 -13.49 -0.88 -19.14
N ILE A 83 -14.39 -1.45 -18.34
CA ILE A 83 -14.81 -0.91 -17.04
C ILE A 83 -13.62 -0.92 -16.08
N ILE A 84 -12.88 -2.04 -16.02
CA ILE A 84 -11.71 -2.17 -15.14
C ILE A 84 -10.63 -1.16 -15.53
N ALA A 85 -10.35 -1.03 -16.83
CA ALA A 85 -9.39 -0.07 -17.35
C ALA A 85 -9.83 1.37 -17.05
N MET A 86 -11.12 1.68 -17.15
CA MET A 86 -11.67 2.98 -16.78
C MET A 86 -11.40 3.28 -15.30
N TYR A 87 -11.73 2.38 -14.37
CA TYR A 87 -11.49 2.62 -12.95
C TYR A 87 -9.99 2.69 -12.60
N LYS A 88 -9.13 1.88 -13.22
CA LYS A 88 -7.67 2.00 -13.05
C LYS A 88 -7.15 3.35 -13.53
N LYS A 89 -7.62 3.83 -14.67
CA LYS A 89 -7.30 5.18 -15.18
C LYS A 89 -7.81 6.27 -14.24
N SER A 90 -9.01 6.10 -13.67
CA SER A 90 -9.57 7.04 -12.69
C SER A 90 -8.72 7.11 -11.41
N LEU A 91 -8.29 5.98 -10.86
CA LEU A 91 -7.39 5.96 -9.69
C LEU A 91 -6.07 6.67 -9.99
N ALA A 92 -5.48 6.44 -11.17
CA ALA A 92 -4.28 7.15 -11.61
C ALA A 92 -4.53 8.65 -11.83
N GLY A 93 -5.67 9.04 -12.39
CA GLY A 93 -6.06 10.45 -12.55
C GLY A 93 -6.20 11.16 -11.21
N ILE A 94 -6.80 10.50 -10.20
CA ILE A 94 -6.88 11.02 -8.83
C ILE A 94 -5.47 11.20 -8.25
N LEU A 95 -4.60 10.20 -8.39
CA LEU A 95 -3.21 10.28 -7.94
C LEU A 95 -2.47 11.48 -8.57
N ILE A 96 -2.51 11.60 -9.89
CA ILE A 96 -1.85 12.69 -10.63
C ILE A 96 -2.39 14.05 -10.18
N ASN A 97 -3.71 14.18 -10.03
CA ASN A 97 -4.34 15.43 -9.60
C ASN A 97 -3.95 15.83 -8.18
N LEU A 98 -3.85 14.86 -7.26
CA LEU A 98 -3.38 15.10 -5.90
C LEU A 98 -1.89 15.45 -5.87
N GLN A 99 -1.06 14.74 -6.62
CA GLN A 99 0.37 15.03 -6.74
C GLN A 99 0.61 16.43 -7.28
N LYS A 100 -0.12 16.84 -8.33
CA LYS A 100 0.00 18.20 -8.87
C LYS A 100 -0.25 19.26 -7.79
N GLN A 101 -1.34 19.14 -7.04
CA GLN A 101 -1.64 20.08 -5.95
C GLN A 101 -0.57 20.05 -4.84
N ILE A 102 -0.11 18.85 -4.45
CA ILE A 102 0.99 18.70 -3.48
C ILE A 102 2.26 19.42 -3.98
N PHE A 103 2.61 19.21 -5.25
CA PHE A 103 3.81 19.77 -5.86
C PHE A 103 3.71 21.29 -5.97
N ASP A 104 2.55 21.82 -6.36
CA ASP A 104 2.31 23.26 -6.40
C ASP A 104 2.53 23.93 -5.04
N PHE A 105 2.08 23.29 -3.94
CA PHE A 105 2.37 23.78 -2.59
C PHE A 105 3.87 23.69 -2.27
N LEU A 106 4.52 22.56 -2.55
CA LEU A 106 5.94 22.37 -2.22
C LEU A 106 6.87 23.30 -3.02
N ILE A 107 6.56 23.54 -4.30
CA ILE A 107 7.30 24.48 -5.14
C ILE A 107 7.18 25.90 -4.60
N LYS A 108 5.97 26.37 -4.23
CA LYS A 108 5.77 27.70 -3.63
C LYS A 108 6.50 27.86 -2.29
N ILE A 109 6.59 26.79 -1.51
CA ILE A 109 7.36 26.80 -0.27
C ILE A 109 8.86 26.96 -0.58
N ASP A 110 9.39 26.25 -1.58
CA ASP A 110 10.81 26.31 -1.94
C ASP A 110 11.20 27.63 -2.63
N SER A 111 10.29 28.25 -3.38
CA SER A 111 10.52 29.56 -4.02
C SER A 111 10.41 30.74 -3.05
N ASN A 112 10.12 30.50 -1.77
CA ASN A 112 9.79 31.55 -0.77
C ASN A 112 8.60 32.45 -1.20
N GLU A 113 7.70 31.93 -2.04
CA GLU A 113 6.51 32.65 -2.50
C GLU A 113 5.28 32.36 -1.62
N ILE A 114 5.44 31.54 -0.57
CA ILE A 114 4.32 31.16 0.28
C ILE A 114 3.91 32.31 1.22
N GLN A 115 2.65 32.71 1.12
CA GLN A 115 2.00 33.66 2.04
C GLN A 115 1.15 32.91 3.08
N ASN A 116 0.69 33.60 4.13
CA ASN A 116 -0.10 32.98 5.20
C ASN A 116 -1.39 32.28 4.68
N ASN A 117 -2.07 32.87 3.70
CA ASN A 117 -3.24 32.26 3.06
C ASN A 117 -2.90 30.91 2.38
N ASN A 118 -1.72 30.80 1.76
CA ASN A 118 -1.29 29.56 1.13
C ASN A 118 -0.98 28.45 2.15
N ILE A 119 -0.53 28.82 3.36
CA ILE A 119 -0.34 27.87 4.47
C ILE A 119 -1.69 27.29 4.90
N GLU A 120 -2.71 28.13 5.04
CA GLU A 120 -4.07 27.70 5.38
C GLU A 120 -4.68 26.81 4.30
N ASP A 121 -4.49 27.16 3.03
CA ASP A 121 -4.92 26.36 1.88
C ASP A 121 -4.26 24.98 1.88
N ALA A 122 -2.95 24.92 2.12
CA ALA A 122 -2.19 23.67 2.19
C ALA A 122 -2.66 22.78 3.36
N LEU A 123 -2.98 23.38 4.51
CA LEU A 123 -3.54 22.65 5.65
C LEU A 123 -4.93 22.12 5.38
N LEU A 124 -5.80 22.93 4.78
CA LEU A 124 -7.14 22.53 4.42
C LEU A 124 -7.09 21.38 3.40
N PHE A 125 -6.20 21.48 2.42
CA PHE A 125 -5.93 20.41 1.46
C PHE A 125 -5.44 19.13 2.15
N ALA A 126 -4.44 19.21 3.03
CA ALA A 126 -3.92 18.06 3.76
C ALA A 126 -5.02 17.38 4.61
N LYS A 127 -5.84 18.16 5.32
CA LYS A 127 -6.97 17.65 6.13
C LYS A 127 -8.06 17.02 5.27
N LYS A 128 -8.51 17.70 4.20
CA LYS A 128 -9.74 17.34 3.47
C LYS A 128 -9.50 16.39 2.30
N LYS A 129 -8.35 16.48 1.64
CA LYS A 129 -8.03 15.67 0.45
C LYS A 129 -7.12 14.49 0.76
N LEU A 130 -6.19 14.66 1.71
CA LEU A 130 -5.24 13.61 2.11
C LEU A 130 -5.60 12.93 3.43
N ASN A 131 -6.64 13.39 4.13
CA ASN A 131 -7.07 12.85 5.43
C ASN A 131 -5.95 12.86 6.49
N ILE A 132 -5.02 13.82 6.40
CA ILE A 132 -3.91 13.94 7.34
C ILE A 132 -4.40 14.67 8.58
N GLU A 133 -4.24 14.04 9.74
CA GLU A 133 -4.44 14.69 11.03
C GLU A 133 -3.31 15.69 11.30
N ILE A 134 -3.70 16.92 11.60
CA ILE A 134 -2.78 18.02 11.88
C ILE A 134 -2.50 18.11 13.37
N HIS A 135 -1.26 18.41 13.72
CA HIS A 135 -0.82 18.58 15.10
C HIS A 135 -1.67 19.62 15.84
N ASN A 136 -2.10 19.32 17.08
CA ASN A 136 -2.98 20.20 17.85
C ASN A 136 -2.36 21.58 18.13
N ASP A 137 -1.04 21.64 18.34
CA ASP A 137 -0.32 22.91 18.55
C ASP A 137 0.12 23.59 17.25
N PHE A 138 -0.32 23.14 16.07
CA PHE A 138 0.12 23.70 14.80
C PHE A 138 -0.11 25.22 14.72
N ASP A 139 -1.21 25.72 15.28
CA ASP A 139 -1.52 27.16 15.24
C ASP A 139 -0.51 28.01 16.01
N LYS A 140 0.15 27.42 17.03
CA LYS A 140 1.18 28.05 17.86
C LYS A 140 2.58 28.04 17.21
N PHE A 141 2.75 27.34 16.09
CA PHE A 141 4.05 27.28 15.40
C PHE A 141 4.39 28.63 14.75
N THR A 142 5.67 28.98 14.73
CA THR A 142 6.18 30.07 13.88
C THR A 142 5.96 29.73 12.40
N ILE A 143 6.01 30.73 11.53
CA ILE A 143 5.81 30.52 10.08
C ILE A 143 6.81 29.49 9.54
N GLU A 144 8.07 29.55 9.96
CA GLU A 144 9.13 28.61 9.56
C GLU A 144 8.78 27.18 9.99
N ASN A 145 8.32 27.01 11.23
CA ASN A 145 7.91 25.69 11.74
C ASN A 145 6.65 25.16 11.06
N LYS A 146 5.70 26.03 10.69
CA LYS A 146 4.54 25.67 9.87
C LYS A 146 4.97 25.16 8.49
N ILE A 147 5.90 25.86 7.85
CA ILE A 147 6.48 25.48 6.56
C ILE A 147 7.20 24.13 6.64
N ILE A 148 8.06 23.93 7.65
CA ILE A 148 8.77 22.66 7.86
C ILE A 148 7.77 21.52 8.06
N TYR A 149 6.75 21.73 8.90
CA TYR A 149 5.71 20.73 9.14
C TYR A 149 4.94 20.39 7.87
N LEU A 150 4.51 21.39 7.09
CA LEU A 150 3.80 21.19 5.82
C LEU A 150 4.66 20.38 4.84
N LYS A 151 5.93 20.74 4.66
CA LYS A 151 6.87 19.97 3.85
C LYS A 151 6.96 18.51 4.31
N GLN A 152 7.09 18.28 5.62
CA GLN A 152 7.20 16.93 6.18
C GLN A 152 5.96 16.06 5.95
N ILE A 153 4.75 16.63 5.91
CA ILE A 153 3.52 15.85 5.68
C ILE A 153 3.14 15.74 4.20
N LEU A 154 3.49 16.73 3.38
CA LEU A 154 3.16 16.76 1.96
C LEU A 154 4.19 16.03 1.10
N ASN A 155 5.49 16.19 1.38
CA ASN A 155 6.57 15.61 0.59
C ASN A 155 6.82 14.14 0.94
N ARG A 156 5.85 13.29 0.58
CA ARG A 156 5.86 11.85 0.84
C ARG A 156 5.41 11.10 -0.41
N PRO A 157 5.80 9.83 -0.59
CA PRO A 157 5.16 8.94 -1.54
C PRO A 157 3.64 8.92 -1.30
N ILE A 158 2.88 8.80 -2.38
CA ILE A 158 1.41 8.76 -2.33
C ILE A 158 0.92 7.43 -2.86
N ARG A 159 -0.16 6.92 -2.26
CA ARG A 159 -0.92 5.78 -2.77
C ARG A 159 -2.41 6.10 -2.81
N VAL A 160 -3.02 5.84 -3.94
CA VAL A 160 -4.47 5.86 -4.13
C VAL A 160 -4.92 4.40 -4.22
N CYS A 161 -5.78 4.00 -3.30
CA CYS A 161 -6.16 2.60 -3.11
C CYS A 161 -7.65 2.44 -3.45
N GLY A 162 -7.94 1.59 -4.43
CA GLY A 162 -9.32 1.18 -4.70
C GLY A 162 -9.88 0.39 -3.51
N MET A 163 -11.14 0.65 -3.17
CA MET A 163 -11.89 -0.05 -2.13
C MET A 163 -13.20 -0.56 -2.72
N VAL A 164 -13.47 -1.85 -2.57
CA VAL A 164 -14.74 -2.46 -2.99
C VAL A 164 -15.63 -2.65 -1.77
N LYS A 165 -16.95 -2.75 -1.97
CA LYS A 165 -17.86 -3.11 -0.89
C LYS A 165 -17.48 -4.46 -0.30
N ASN A 166 -17.52 -4.55 1.02
CA ASN A 166 -17.22 -5.79 1.72
C ASN A 166 -18.44 -6.70 1.71
N GLU A 167 -18.32 -7.86 1.05
CA GLU A 167 -19.36 -8.90 1.01
C GLU A 167 -19.02 -10.10 1.93
N GLY A 168 -18.13 -9.88 2.92
CA GLY A 168 -17.67 -10.92 3.85
C GLY A 168 -16.37 -11.60 3.43
N GLU A 169 -15.64 -11.04 2.47
CA GLU A 169 -14.36 -11.57 2.03
C GLU A 169 -13.29 -11.41 3.12
N PRO A 170 -12.48 -12.45 3.39
CA PRO A 170 -11.37 -12.35 4.33
C PRO A 170 -10.24 -11.47 3.75
N GLY A 171 -9.73 -10.55 4.56
CA GLY A 171 -8.50 -9.79 4.29
C GLY A 171 -8.50 -8.38 4.89
N GLY A 172 -7.86 -7.44 4.20
CA GLY A 172 -7.65 -6.08 4.69
C GLY A 172 -8.75 -5.09 4.29
N GLY A 173 -9.05 -4.14 5.16
CA GLY A 173 -10.01 -3.07 4.89
C GLY A 173 -9.48 -1.69 5.28
N PRO A 174 -10.14 -0.60 4.87
CA PRO A 174 -9.75 0.75 5.25
C PRO A 174 -10.14 1.04 6.70
N PHE A 175 -9.16 1.36 7.55
CA PHE A 175 -9.39 1.72 8.95
C PHE A 175 -8.55 2.91 9.39
N TRP A 176 -9.04 3.59 10.44
CA TRP A 176 -8.24 4.52 11.20
C TRP A 176 -7.45 3.76 12.26
N ILE A 177 -6.13 3.92 12.26
CA ILE A 177 -5.27 3.46 13.35
C ILE A 177 -4.91 4.65 14.24
N ILE A 178 -4.69 4.38 15.53
CA ILE A 178 -4.10 5.33 16.47
C ILE A 178 -2.73 4.79 16.84
N ASP A 179 -1.69 5.58 16.65
CA ASP A 179 -0.33 5.19 17.04
C ASP A 179 -0.10 5.37 18.56
N THR A 180 1.09 4.97 19.03
CA THR A 180 1.44 5.07 20.46
C THR A 180 1.51 6.50 20.98
N LYS A 181 1.52 7.51 20.08
CA LYS A 181 1.51 8.94 20.41
C LYS A 181 0.11 9.54 20.30
N GLY A 182 -0.92 8.73 20.05
CA GLY A 182 -2.30 9.16 19.91
C GLY A 182 -2.63 9.76 18.54
N LYS A 183 -1.71 9.71 17.56
CA LYS A 183 -1.95 10.24 16.21
C LYS A 183 -2.73 9.25 15.38
N ARG A 184 -3.75 9.73 14.70
CA ARG A 184 -4.61 8.96 13.83
C ARG A 184 -4.12 8.98 12.37
N SER A 185 -4.18 7.84 11.69
CA SER A 185 -3.89 7.76 10.25
C SER A 185 -4.72 6.67 9.56
N LEU A 186 -4.93 6.82 8.24
CA LEU A 186 -5.62 5.83 7.41
C LEU A 186 -4.66 4.71 7.01
N GLN A 187 -5.05 3.46 7.27
CA GLN A 187 -4.30 2.25 6.88
C GLN A 187 -5.27 1.17 6.37
N ILE A 188 -4.72 0.13 5.74
CA ILE A 188 -5.46 -1.02 5.19
C ILE A 188 -5.36 -2.21 6.15
N VAL A 189 -5.96 -2.15 7.34
CA VAL A 189 -5.76 -3.14 8.42
C VAL A 189 -6.31 -4.52 8.05
N GLU A 190 -5.47 -5.56 8.19
CA GLU A 190 -5.89 -6.95 8.04
C GLU A 190 -6.54 -7.48 9.32
N THR A 191 -7.48 -8.42 9.20
CA THR A 191 -8.11 -9.08 10.35
C THR A 191 -7.10 -9.68 11.34
N SER A 192 -5.97 -10.18 10.84
CA SER A 192 -4.87 -10.74 11.66
C SER A 192 -4.21 -9.72 12.60
N GLN A 193 -4.39 -8.42 12.33
CA GLN A 193 -3.82 -7.32 13.08
C GLN A 193 -4.83 -6.66 14.03
N VAL A 194 -6.08 -7.14 14.03
CA VAL A 194 -7.15 -6.65 14.92
C VAL A 194 -7.14 -7.47 16.20
N ASP A 195 -7.20 -6.80 17.36
CA ASP A 195 -7.37 -7.50 18.63
C ASP A 195 -8.81 -8.02 18.74
N LEU A 196 -8.97 -9.31 18.47
CA LEU A 196 -10.25 -10.01 18.59
C LEU A 196 -10.63 -10.31 20.04
N LEU A 197 -9.92 -9.83 21.05
CA LEU A 197 -10.39 -9.84 22.45
C LEU A 197 -10.98 -8.48 22.86
N ASP A 198 -10.64 -7.42 22.12
CA ASP A 198 -11.22 -6.09 22.30
C ASP A 198 -12.57 -5.99 21.58
N HIS A 199 -13.66 -5.96 22.36
CA HIS A 199 -15.01 -5.82 21.84
C HIS A 199 -15.23 -4.57 20.96
N LYS A 200 -14.52 -3.47 21.23
CA LYS A 200 -14.62 -2.25 20.39
C LYS A 200 -14.02 -2.50 19.02
N GLN A 201 -12.82 -3.09 18.97
CA GLN A 201 -12.15 -3.42 17.71
C GLN A 201 -12.92 -4.47 16.92
N GLN A 202 -13.44 -5.51 17.59
CA GLN A 202 -14.34 -6.47 16.95
C GLN A 202 -15.57 -5.79 16.33
N ASN A 203 -16.19 -4.85 17.04
CA ASN A 203 -17.36 -4.15 16.54
C ASN A 203 -17.02 -3.26 15.33
N ILE A 204 -15.86 -2.59 15.35
CA ILE A 204 -15.37 -1.81 14.20
C ILE A 204 -15.18 -2.72 12.98
N LEU A 205 -14.51 -3.87 13.17
CA LEU A 205 -14.29 -4.84 12.11
C LEU A 205 -15.59 -5.39 11.53
N LYS A 206 -16.56 -5.76 12.38
CA LYS A 206 -17.87 -6.28 11.96
C LYS A 206 -18.69 -5.26 11.16
N ASN A 207 -18.54 -3.97 11.44
CA ASN A 207 -19.25 -2.90 10.74
C ASN A 207 -18.47 -2.34 9.53
N ALA A 208 -17.33 -2.95 9.17
CA ALA A 208 -16.53 -2.49 8.03
C ALA A 208 -17.27 -2.73 6.71
N THR A 209 -17.61 -1.64 6.02
CA THR A 209 -18.39 -1.65 4.78
C THR A 209 -17.55 -1.85 3.52
N TYR A 210 -16.22 -1.75 3.63
CA TYR A 210 -15.30 -1.81 2.51
C TYR A 210 -14.14 -2.77 2.76
N PHE A 211 -13.59 -3.27 1.66
CA PHE A 211 -12.46 -4.19 1.58
C PHE A 211 -11.45 -3.67 0.55
N ASN A 212 -10.15 -3.91 0.78
CA ASN A 212 -9.12 -3.56 -0.17
C ASN A 212 -8.74 -4.77 -1.05
N PRO A 213 -9.02 -4.73 -2.37
CA PRO A 213 -8.66 -5.79 -3.31
C PRO A 213 -7.17 -5.80 -3.69
N VAL A 214 -6.33 -5.06 -2.97
CA VAL A 214 -4.95 -4.75 -3.34
C VAL A 214 -4.90 -4.14 -4.74
N ASP A 215 -5.71 -3.12 -5.01
CA ASP A 215 -5.59 -2.30 -6.22
C ASP A 215 -5.04 -0.93 -5.84
N LEU A 216 -3.72 -0.78 -5.94
CA LEU A 216 -3.01 0.41 -5.51
C LEU A 216 -2.37 1.09 -6.71
N VAL A 217 -2.53 2.41 -6.79
CA VAL A 217 -1.75 3.26 -7.68
C VAL A 217 -0.83 4.12 -6.83
N CYS A 218 0.48 4.04 -7.08
CA CYS A 218 1.52 4.61 -6.24
C CYS A 218 2.32 5.65 -7.01
N GLY A 219 2.57 6.81 -6.41
CA GLY A 219 3.46 7.85 -6.92
C GLY A 219 4.80 7.79 -6.20
N LEU A 220 5.89 7.59 -6.95
CA LEU A 220 7.20 7.23 -6.39
C LEU A 220 8.24 8.35 -6.42
N LYS A 221 7.92 9.47 -7.06
CA LYS A 221 8.79 10.64 -7.20
C LYS A 221 8.22 11.87 -6.50
N ASN A 222 9.11 12.72 -6.05
CA ASN A 222 8.79 14.00 -5.43
C ASN A 222 8.61 15.11 -6.48
N TYR A 223 8.30 16.31 -6.01
CA TYR A 223 8.05 17.51 -6.83
C TYR A 223 9.29 17.99 -7.62
N LEU A 224 10.48 17.51 -7.29
CA LEU A 224 11.73 17.79 -8.00
C LEU A 224 12.03 16.72 -9.08
N GLY A 225 11.15 15.73 -9.25
CA GLY A 225 11.38 14.58 -10.12
C GLY A 225 12.34 13.53 -9.54
N ASN A 226 12.78 13.71 -8.28
CA ASN A 226 13.65 12.75 -7.61
C ASN A 226 12.81 11.62 -7.01
N LYS A 227 13.31 10.40 -7.16
CA LYS A 227 12.71 9.22 -6.53
C LYS A 227 12.83 9.30 -5.01
N PHE A 228 11.74 8.98 -4.32
CA PHE A 228 11.79 8.77 -2.88
C PHE A 228 12.56 7.49 -2.55
N ASP A 229 13.39 7.55 -1.52
CA ASP A 229 13.84 6.35 -0.84
C ASP A 229 12.70 5.81 0.03
N LEU A 230 11.99 4.80 -0.49
CA LEU A 230 10.78 4.26 0.12
C LEU A 230 11.04 3.63 1.50
N SER A 231 12.28 3.20 1.78
CA SER A 231 12.69 2.65 3.08
C SER A 231 12.50 3.65 4.23
N GLN A 232 12.62 4.94 3.95
CA GLN A 232 12.45 6.00 4.96
C GLN A 232 10.99 6.11 5.45
N PHE A 233 10.06 5.55 4.67
CA PHE A 233 8.61 5.61 4.92
C PHE A 233 8.06 4.31 5.54
N VAL A 234 8.92 3.33 5.82
CA VAL A 234 8.58 2.09 6.51
C VAL A 234 8.42 2.34 8.02
N ASN A 235 7.49 1.63 8.66
CA ASN A 235 7.43 1.47 10.10
C ASN A 235 7.90 0.07 10.51
N ASP A 236 9.16 -0.05 10.94
CA ASP A 236 9.78 -1.32 11.32
C ASP A 236 9.14 -2.00 12.54
N ASN A 237 8.39 -1.24 13.34
CA ASN A 237 7.69 -1.78 14.52
C ASN A 237 6.42 -2.56 14.17
N ARG A 238 6.05 -2.64 12.88
CA ARG A 238 4.83 -3.32 12.40
C ARG A 238 5.07 -4.74 11.87
N GLY A 239 6.30 -5.25 11.95
CA GLY A 239 6.57 -6.66 11.67
C GLY A 239 6.00 -7.57 12.76
N PHE A 240 5.75 -8.83 12.44
CA PHE A 240 5.09 -9.76 13.35
C PHE A 240 5.66 -11.18 13.26
N ILE A 241 5.45 -11.95 14.33
CA ILE A 241 5.90 -13.34 14.41
C ILE A 241 4.81 -14.26 13.86
N VAL A 242 5.18 -15.10 12.91
CA VAL A 242 4.32 -16.14 12.34
C VAL A 242 4.73 -17.51 12.83
N LYS A 243 3.75 -18.35 13.14
CA LYS A 243 3.95 -19.78 13.41
C LYS A 243 3.70 -20.57 12.14
N LYS A 244 4.60 -21.48 11.80
CA LYS A 244 4.51 -22.34 10.62
C LYS A 244 5.02 -23.73 10.97
N ASN A 245 4.70 -24.70 10.14
CA ASN A 245 5.24 -26.05 10.24
C ASN A 245 6.16 -26.33 9.04
N LYS A 246 7.29 -26.97 9.26
CA LYS A 246 8.19 -27.48 8.21
C LYS A 246 8.57 -28.91 8.55
N ASN A 247 8.20 -29.85 7.68
CA ASN A 247 8.49 -31.29 7.84
C ASN A 247 8.05 -31.84 9.21
N GLY A 248 6.84 -31.48 9.66
CA GLY A 248 6.29 -31.92 10.95
C GLY A 248 6.86 -31.18 12.17
N ARG A 249 7.84 -30.30 12.01
CA ARG A 249 8.43 -29.50 13.09
C ARG A 249 7.89 -28.07 13.06
N ASP A 250 7.38 -27.62 14.19
CA ASP A 250 6.92 -26.24 14.33
C ASP A 250 8.09 -25.27 14.41
N LEU A 251 7.90 -24.12 13.77
CA LEU A 251 8.84 -23.01 13.78
C LEU A 251 8.11 -21.68 13.88
N LYS A 252 8.85 -20.67 14.32
CA LYS A 252 8.49 -19.26 14.25
C LYS A 252 9.35 -18.58 13.19
N GLY A 253 8.75 -17.68 12.43
CA GLY A 253 9.45 -16.75 11.54
C GLY A 253 9.05 -15.32 11.87
N TYR A 254 9.90 -14.36 11.52
CA TYR A 254 9.55 -12.95 11.52
C TYR A 254 9.10 -12.55 10.12
N GLU A 255 7.92 -11.95 9.99
CA GLU A 255 7.51 -11.27 8.76
C GLU A 255 7.77 -9.78 8.92
N LEU A 256 8.35 -9.18 7.87
CA LEU A 256 8.58 -7.74 7.79
C LEU A 256 7.25 -6.99 7.88
N PRO A 257 7.28 -5.69 8.22
CA PRO A 257 6.09 -4.84 8.21
C PRO A 257 5.25 -5.05 6.95
N GLY A 258 3.97 -5.41 7.12
CA GLY A 258 3.07 -5.70 5.99
C GLY A 258 3.05 -4.53 4.99
N LEU A 259 2.95 -4.84 3.69
CA LEU A 259 3.17 -3.86 2.62
C LEU A 259 2.36 -2.58 2.82
N TRP A 260 1.06 -2.70 3.05
CA TRP A 260 0.16 -1.55 3.12
C TRP A 260 -0.09 -0.97 4.53
N ASN A 261 0.35 -1.61 5.61
CA ASN A 261 0.17 -1.08 6.98
C ASN A 261 1.45 -0.80 7.73
N GLY A 262 2.58 -1.23 7.17
CA GLY A 262 3.89 -1.09 7.78
C GLY A 262 4.87 -0.50 6.79
N ALA A 263 5.09 -1.17 5.66
CA ALA A 263 6.03 -0.68 4.66
C ALA A 263 5.58 0.63 3.97
N MET A 264 4.27 0.84 3.87
CA MET A 264 3.67 2.07 3.35
C MET A 264 2.99 2.94 4.43
N GLU A 265 3.24 2.69 5.73
CA GLU A 265 2.48 3.35 6.81
C GLU A 265 2.58 4.88 6.74
N LYS A 266 3.77 5.40 6.43
CA LYS A 266 4.03 6.85 6.41
C LYS A 266 3.68 7.51 5.08
N TRP A 267 3.06 6.79 4.13
CA TRP A 267 2.68 7.34 2.82
C TRP A 267 1.41 8.19 2.90
N ASN A 268 1.28 9.17 2.01
CA ASN A 268 0.02 9.86 1.80
C ASN A 268 -0.98 8.87 1.20
N THR A 269 -2.06 8.58 1.94
CA THR A 269 -2.98 7.49 1.61
C THR A 269 -4.37 8.03 1.34
N VAL A 270 -4.91 7.72 0.16
CA VAL A 270 -6.27 8.07 -0.23
C VAL A 270 -7.02 6.82 -0.65
N PHE A 271 -8.22 6.65 -0.12
CA PHE A 271 -9.11 5.53 -0.42
C PHE A 271 -10.22 6.01 -1.36
N VAL A 272 -10.50 5.20 -2.39
CA VAL A 272 -11.48 5.52 -3.42
C VAL A 272 -12.38 4.31 -3.60
N GLU A 273 -13.68 4.50 -3.43
CA GLU A 273 -14.65 3.45 -3.76
C GLU A 273 -14.58 3.12 -5.25
N VAL A 274 -14.47 1.83 -5.56
CA VAL A 274 -14.54 1.28 -6.91
C VAL A 274 -15.57 0.15 -6.94
N PRO A 275 -16.22 -0.12 -8.08
CA PRO A 275 -17.22 -1.19 -8.15
C PRO A 275 -16.60 -2.56 -7.89
N LEU A 276 -17.39 -3.44 -7.28
CA LEU A 276 -16.98 -4.81 -6.96
C LEU A 276 -16.47 -5.58 -8.19
N ILE A 277 -16.99 -5.28 -9.39
CA ILE A 277 -16.56 -5.90 -10.66
C ILE A 277 -15.05 -5.75 -10.95
N THR A 278 -14.38 -4.79 -10.32
CA THR A 278 -12.92 -4.59 -10.44
C THR A 278 -12.11 -5.61 -9.62
N PHE A 279 -12.78 -6.42 -8.81
CA PHE A 279 -12.22 -7.43 -7.93
C PHE A 279 -12.86 -8.80 -8.16
N ASN A 280 -12.12 -9.71 -8.79
CA ASN A 280 -12.51 -11.11 -8.92
C ASN A 280 -11.30 -12.00 -8.61
N PRO A 281 -11.07 -12.34 -7.33
CA PRO A 281 -9.97 -13.18 -6.92
C PRO A 281 -10.26 -14.66 -7.24
N VAL A 282 -9.23 -15.38 -7.67
CA VAL A 282 -9.24 -16.84 -7.84
C VAL A 282 -8.34 -17.43 -6.77
N LYS A 283 -8.94 -17.85 -5.64
CA LYS A 283 -8.22 -18.47 -4.51
C LYS A 283 -8.20 -20.00 -4.64
N THR A 284 -9.23 -20.56 -5.28
CA THR A 284 -9.41 -21.99 -5.53
C THR A 284 -9.79 -22.23 -6.99
N VAL A 285 -9.61 -23.46 -7.48
CA VAL A 285 -10.00 -23.82 -8.85
C VAL A 285 -11.50 -23.59 -9.09
N ASN A 286 -12.34 -23.79 -8.09
CA ASN A 286 -13.79 -23.58 -8.19
C ASN A 286 -14.17 -22.11 -8.38
N ASP A 287 -13.32 -21.15 -7.98
CA ASP A 287 -13.60 -19.74 -8.22
C ASP A 287 -13.67 -19.44 -9.72
N LEU A 288 -12.94 -20.17 -10.56
CA LEU A 288 -13.00 -20.03 -12.01
C LEU A 288 -14.38 -20.36 -12.59
N LEU A 289 -15.24 -21.10 -11.88
CA LEU A 289 -16.60 -21.43 -12.33
C LEU A 289 -17.58 -20.27 -12.14
N LYS A 290 -17.21 -19.21 -11.41
CA LYS A 290 -18.06 -18.02 -11.25
C LYS A 290 -18.21 -17.32 -12.60
N ALA A 291 -19.39 -16.73 -12.82
CA ALA A 291 -19.75 -16.09 -14.09
C ALA A 291 -18.73 -15.04 -14.57
N SER A 292 -18.07 -14.34 -13.65
CA SER A 292 -17.04 -13.34 -13.95
C SER A 292 -15.76 -13.88 -14.60
N HIS A 293 -15.54 -15.20 -14.54
CA HIS A 293 -14.39 -15.88 -15.15
C HIS A 293 -14.78 -16.77 -16.35
N GLN A 294 -16.07 -16.90 -16.65
CA GLN A 294 -16.55 -17.66 -17.79
C GLN A 294 -16.57 -16.79 -19.04
N ALA A 295 -16.30 -17.38 -20.21
CA ALA A 295 -16.43 -16.66 -21.46
C ALA A 295 -17.90 -16.23 -21.67
N GLU A 296 -18.11 -14.99 -22.10
CA GLU A 296 -19.40 -14.51 -22.61
C GLU A 296 -19.69 -15.05 -24.02
#